data_AF-A0A8T3NPU1-F1
#
_entry.id   AF-A0A8T3NPU1-F1
#
_cell.length_a   1.000
_cell.length_b   1.000
_cell.length_c   1.000
_cell.angle_alpha   90.00
_cell.angle_beta   90.00
_cell.angle_gamma   90.00
#
_symmetry.space_group_name_H-M   'P 1'
#
loop_
_entity.id
_entity.type
_entity.pdbx_description
1 polymer ?
#
loop_
_entity_poly.entity_id
_entity_poly.type
_entity_poly.pdbx_seq_one_letter_code
_entity_poly.pdbx_strand_id
1 'polypeptide(L)'
;MTRIVRGALLQAEWTGDKESMIAKHERYAHQAAQQGAQVMLFQELFYGPYFCQVQDPQYYSYTELIPDGPTTKRMQDLAKETGMVLVVPMYEEDDKAAGIYYNTAAVIDADGKYLGKYRKTHIPHVKGFWEKFYFRPGNMGYPVFETAVGKVGVYICYDRHFPEGARALGLNGAEMVFIPSATSRGLSEYLWRIEQVSHAV
;
A
#
# COMPACT_ATOMS: atom_id res chain seq x y z
N MET A 1 -16.73 -16.21 -19.77
CA MET A 1 -17.32 -16.34 -18.42
C MET A 1 -16.94 -15.10 -17.64
N THR A 2 -17.85 -14.56 -16.82
CA THR A 2 -17.55 -13.42 -15.93
C THR A 2 -16.57 -13.85 -14.85
N ARG A 3 -15.50 -13.07 -14.63
CA ARG A 3 -14.59 -13.28 -13.51
C ARG A 3 -15.11 -12.54 -12.28
N ILE A 4 -15.43 -13.28 -11.22
CA ILE A 4 -15.82 -12.74 -9.92
C ILE A 4 -14.58 -12.76 -9.03
N VAL A 5 -14.23 -11.61 -8.46
CA VAL A 5 -13.10 -11.45 -7.53
C VAL A 5 -13.64 -11.01 -6.18
N ARG A 6 -13.28 -11.71 -5.10
CA ARG A 6 -13.57 -11.28 -3.72
C ARG A 6 -12.34 -10.59 -3.12
N GLY A 7 -12.45 -9.30 -2.82
CA GLY A 7 -11.40 -8.52 -2.17
C GLY A 7 -11.64 -8.31 -0.68
N ALA A 8 -10.57 -8.16 0.10
CA ALA A 8 -10.58 -7.73 1.49
C ALA A 8 -9.79 -6.43 1.67
N LEU A 9 -10.34 -5.48 2.42
CA LEU A 9 -9.68 -4.20 2.74
C LEU A 9 -9.54 -4.12 4.25
N LEU A 10 -8.31 -4.05 4.76
CA LEU A 10 -8.05 -4.04 6.20
C LEU A 10 -7.78 -2.63 6.72
N GLN A 11 -8.51 -2.27 7.76
CA GLN A 11 -8.24 -1.12 8.62
C GLN A 11 -7.95 -1.61 10.03
N ALA A 12 -6.82 -1.19 10.61
CA ALA A 12 -6.33 -1.63 11.90
C ALA A 12 -5.71 -0.48 12.69
N GLU A 13 -6.06 -0.41 13.97
CA GLU A 13 -5.40 0.50 14.92
C GLU A 13 -4.00 0.02 15.28
N TRP A 14 -3.09 0.98 15.52
CA TRP A 14 -1.72 0.74 15.95
C TRP A 14 -1.67 -0.06 17.25
N THR A 15 -0.84 -1.10 17.28
CA THR A 15 -0.76 -2.04 18.41
C THR A 15 0.33 -1.70 19.43
N GLY A 16 1.22 -0.75 19.11
CA GLY A 16 2.30 -0.31 20.00
C GLY A 16 3.69 -0.60 19.47
N ASP A 17 3.85 -1.63 18.64
CA ASP A 17 5.11 -2.01 18.02
C ASP A 17 4.91 -2.71 16.67
N LYS A 18 6.00 -2.79 15.90
CA LYS A 18 6.01 -3.29 14.52
C LYS A 18 5.62 -4.76 14.44
N GLU A 19 6.12 -5.60 15.35
CA GLU A 19 5.89 -7.05 15.30
C GLU A 19 4.42 -7.37 15.61
N SER A 20 3.88 -6.78 16.67
CA SER A 20 2.46 -6.96 17.01
C SER A 20 1.53 -6.45 15.91
N MET A 21 1.94 -5.41 15.17
CA MET A 21 1.17 -4.89 14.04
C MET A 21 1.20 -5.86 12.86
N ILE A 22 2.36 -6.40 12.49
CA ILE A 22 2.47 -7.41 11.42
C ILE A 22 1.66 -8.66 11.78
N ALA A 23 1.81 -9.19 12.99
CA ALA A 23 1.07 -10.37 13.45
C ALA A 23 -0.46 -10.13 13.45
N LYS A 24 -0.92 -8.91 13.73
CA LYS A 24 -2.34 -8.53 13.61
C LYS A 24 -2.81 -8.62 12.15
N HIS A 25 -2.02 -8.14 11.19
CA HIS A 25 -2.37 -8.20 9.77
C HIS A 25 -2.40 -9.63 9.24
N GLU A 26 -1.44 -10.47 9.63
CA GLU A 26 -1.43 -11.90 9.27
C GLU A 26 -2.69 -12.61 9.73
N ARG A 27 -3.08 -12.44 11.01
CA ARG A 27 -4.33 -13.03 11.52
C ARG A 27 -5.55 -12.62 10.70
N TYR A 28 -5.66 -11.34 10.34
CA TYR A 28 -6.76 -10.88 9.51
C TYR A 28 -6.69 -11.39 8.07
N ALA A 29 -5.48 -11.59 7.52
CA ALA A 29 -5.31 -12.21 6.22
C ALA A 29 -5.79 -13.67 6.21
N HIS A 30 -5.45 -14.47 7.24
CA HIS A 30 -6.00 -15.83 7.35
C HIS A 30 -7.53 -15.82 7.50
N GLN A 31 -8.09 -14.89 8.28
CA GLN A 31 -9.55 -14.76 8.40
C GLN A 31 -10.22 -14.37 7.08
N ALA A 32 -9.59 -13.48 6.30
CA ALA A 32 -10.08 -13.07 4.99
C ALA A 32 -10.04 -14.25 4.00
N ALA A 33 -8.95 -15.03 4.00
CA ALA A 33 -8.81 -16.22 3.19
C ALA A 33 -9.90 -17.27 3.52
N GLN A 34 -10.19 -17.49 4.81
CA GLN A 34 -11.31 -18.35 5.24
C GLN A 34 -12.68 -17.85 4.75
N GLN A 35 -12.83 -16.55 4.54
CA GLN A 35 -14.03 -15.94 3.94
C GLN A 35 -13.97 -15.92 2.40
N GLY A 36 -12.97 -16.55 1.79
CA GLY A 36 -12.80 -16.68 0.34
C GLY A 36 -12.29 -15.42 -0.35
N ALA A 37 -11.64 -14.51 0.37
CA ALA A 37 -10.92 -13.40 -0.25
C ALA A 37 -9.77 -13.93 -1.13
N GLN A 38 -9.54 -13.26 -2.25
CA GLN A 38 -8.53 -13.60 -3.26
C GLN A 38 -7.48 -12.51 -3.41
N VAL A 39 -7.78 -11.30 -2.92
CA VAL A 39 -6.87 -10.16 -2.88
C VAL A 39 -7.10 -9.38 -1.60
N MET A 40 -6.03 -8.88 -0.99
CA MET A 40 -6.10 -8.09 0.23
C MET A 40 -5.22 -6.85 0.15
N LEU A 41 -5.81 -5.72 0.55
CA LEU A 41 -5.10 -4.46 0.75
C LEU A 41 -4.90 -4.18 2.24
N PHE A 42 -3.66 -3.90 2.63
CA PHE A 42 -3.35 -3.31 3.94
C PHE A 42 -3.36 -1.78 3.87
N GLN A 43 -3.52 -1.13 5.03
CA GLN A 43 -3.48 0.34 5.12
C GLN A 43 -2.08 0.91 4.83
N GLU A 44 -2.00 2.21 4.58
CA GLU A 44 -0.72 2.90 4.36
C GLU A 44 0.21 2.75 5.58
N LEU A 45 1.50 2.45 5.33
CA LEU A 45 2.51 2.22 6.38
C LEU A 45 2.05 1.17 7.40
N PHE A 46 1.54 0.03 6.92
CA PHE A 46 0.68 -0.87 7.69
C PHE A 46 1.26 -1.40 9.00
N TYR A 47 2.60 -1.53 9.09
CA TYR A 47 3.31 -2.06 10.25
C TYR A 47 3.82 -0.99 11.23
N GLY A 48 3.49 0.28 11.02
CA GLY A 48 3.96 1.38 11.84
C GLY A 48 2.83 2.30 12.33
N PRO A 49 3.12 3.19 13.30
CA PRO A 49 2.26 4.33 13.55
C PRO A 49 2.34 5.28 12.34
N TYR A 50 1.36 6.18 12.20
CA TYR A 50 1.46 7.26 11.22
C TYR A 50 2.42 8.36 11.74
N PHE A 51 3.73 8.11 11.64
CA PHE A 51 4.79 8.95 12.19
C PHE A 51 4.98 10.30 11.47
N CYS A 52 4.37 10.46 10.30
CA CYS A 52 4.44 11.70 9.50
C CYS A 52 3.76 12.92 10.17
N GLN A 53 3.19 12.77 11.37
CA GLN A 53 2.69 13.89 12.18
C GLN A 53 3.83 14.72 12.81
N VAL A 54 5.02 14.14 12.96
CA VAL A 54 6.23 14.78 13.50
C VAL A 54 7.37 14.68 12.48
N GLN A 55 8.46 15.42 12.69
CA GLN A 55 9.68 15.35 11.88
C GLN A 55 10.83 14.85 12.77
N ASP A 56 10.97 13.53 12.85
CA ASP A 56 11.90 12.88 13.78
C ASP A 56 12.69 11.76 13.07
N PRO A 57 14.03 11.86 13.00
CA PRO A 57 14.89 10.85 12.40
C PRO A 57 14.79 9.45 13.03
N GLN A 58 14.26 9.32 14.26
CA GLN A 58 14.10 8.01 14.90
C GLN A 58 13.28 7.04 14.04
N TYR A 59 12.33 7.56 13.25
CA TYR A 59 11.46 6.73 12.42
C TYR A 59 12.16 6.17 11.17
N TYR A 60 13.37 6.61 10.85
CA TYR A 60 14.19 5.94 9.81
C TYR A 60 14.48 4.48 10.17
N SER A 61 14.41 4.10 11.45
CA SER A 61 14.54 2.69 11.86
C SER A 61 13.40 1.78 11.38
N TYR A 62 12.31 2.34 10.83
CA TYR A 62 11.18 1.58 10.29
C TYR A 62 11.35 1.21 8.82
N THR A 63 12.39 1.73 8.14
CA THR A 63 12.65 1.44 6.73
C THR A 63 13.05 -0.03 6.55
N GLU A 64 12.68 -0.58 5.39
CA GLU A 64 13.16 -1.88 4.94
C GLU A 64 13.45 -1.85 3.44
N LEU A 65 14.31 -2.76 2.99
CA LEU A 65 14.49 -3.01 1.56
C LEU A 65 13.24 -3.71 0.99
N ILE A 66 12.93 -3.42 -0.27
CA ILE A 66 11.88 -4.12 -1.02
C ILE A 66 12.48 -4.61 -2.35
N PRO A 67 12.46 -5.92 -2.66
CA PRO A 67 11.73 -6.99 -1.95
C PRO A 67 12.53 -7.76 -0.89
N ASP A 68 13.79 -7.39 -0.64
CA ASP A 68 14.69 -8.22 0.15
C ASP A 68 14.65 -7.98 1.66
N GLY A 69 13.74 -7.13 2.13
CA GLY A 69 13.48 -6.89 3.55
C GLY A 69 12.62 -7.98 4.21
N PRO A 70 12.74 -8.14 5.54
CA PRO A 70 12.08 -9.22 6.27
C PRO A 70 10.56 -9.19 6.18
N THR A 71 9.94 -8.01 6.21
CA THR A 71 8.49 -7.88 6.12
C THR A 71 7.99 -8.27 4.73
N THR A 72 8.70 -7.92 3.65
CA THR A 72 8.30 -8.37 2.30
C THR A 72 8.36 -9.89 2.19
N LYS A 73 9.44 -10.55 2.67
CA LYS A 73 9.55 -12.02 2.65
C LYS A 73 8.42 -12.68 3.43
N ARG A 74 8.12 -12.18 4.63
CA ARG A 74 7.02 -12.67 5.46
C ARG A 74 5.67 -12.53 4.75
N MET A 75 5.45 -11.43 4.02
CA MET A 75 4.21 -11.26 3.23
C MET A 75 4.19 -12.13 1.96
N GLN A 76 5.35 -12.49 1.38
CA GLN A 76 5.41 -13.48 0.30
C GLN A 76 4.96 -14.87 0.79
N ASP A 77 5.42 -15.27 1.97
CA ASP A 77 5.01 -16.53 2.59
C ASP A 77 3.50 -16.51 2.93
N LEU A 78 3.01 -15.41 3.50
CA LEU A 78 1.59 -15.22 3.81
C LEU A 78 0.71 -15.28 2.54
N ALA A 79 1.12 -14.63 1.45
CA ALA A 79 0.39 -14.66 0.18
C ALA A 79 0.27 -16.10 -0.35
N LYS A 80 1.38 -16.85 -0.33
CA LYS A 80 1.41 -18.25 -0.73
C LYS A 80 0.56 -19.14 0.17
N GLU A 81 0.59 -18.93 1.48
CA GLU A 81 -0.18 -19.73 2.44
C GLU A 81 -1.69 -19.47 2.28
N THR A 82 -2.06 -18.21 2.10
CA THR A 82 -3.47 -17.80 2.00
C THR A 82 -4.05 -17.94 0.59
N GLY A 83 -3.19 -18.09 -0.43
CA GLY A 83 -3.60 -18.09 -1.84
C GLY A 83 -4.16 -16.73 -2.29
N MET A 84 -3.75 -15.63 -1.64
CA MET A 84 -4.23 -14.28 -1.93
C MET A 84 -3.16 -13.41 -2.55
N VAL A 85 -3.56 -12.56 -3.47
CA VAL A 85 -2.75 -11.40 -3.90
C VAL A 85 -2.69 -10.40 -2.75
N LEU A 86 -1.50 -9.91 -2.38
CA LEU A 86 -1.33 -8.93 -1.31
C LEU A 86 -0.78 -7.61 -1.86
N VAL A 87 -1.43 -6.51 -1.47
CA VAL A 87 -0.92 -5.14 -1.66
C VAL A 87 -0.44 -4.61 -0.31
N VAL A 88 0.87 -4.37 -0.21
CA VAL A 88 1.60 -4.22 1.05
C VAL A 88 2.32 -2.86 1.11
N PRO A 89 1.72 -1.83 1.75
CA PRO A 89 2.29 -0.48 1.83
C PRO A 89 3.31 -0.32 2.97
N MET A 90 4.57 -0.11 2.62
CA MET A 90 5.75 -0.14 3.47
C MET A 90 6.58 1.15 3.39
N TYR A 91 7.44 1.35 4.40
CA TYR A 91 8.48 2.38 4.38
C TYR A 91 9.74 1.78 3.75
N GLU A 92 10.05 2.19 2.52
CA GLU A 92 11.15 1.64 1.74
C GLU A 92 12.44 2.45 1.92
N GLU A 93 13.58 1.77 2.06
CA GLU A 93 14.91 2.32 1.76
C GLU A 93 15.36 1.92 0.34
N ASP A 94 15.93 2.88 -0.39
CA ASP A 94 16.45 2.65 -1.73
C ASP A 94 17.67 1.72 -1.71
N ASP A 95 17.65 0.71 -2.57
CA ASP A 95 18.71 -0.30 -2.69
C ASP A 95 20.00 0.23 -3.33
N LYS A 96 19.94 1.40 -3.99
CA LYS A 96 21.08 2.01 -4.70
C LYS A 96 21.64 3.23 -3.98
N ALA A 97 20.89 3.83 -3.06
CA ALA A 97 21.28 5.05 -2.37
C ALA A 97 20.78 5.08 -0.92
N ALA A 98 21.69 4.78 0.01
CA ALA A 98 21.42 4.89 1.45
C ALA A 98 20.94 6.30 1.82
N GLY A 99 19.97 6.37 2.73
CA GLY A 99 19.38 7.65 3.14
C GLY A 99 18.35 8.22 2.16
N ILE A 100 18.04 7.52 1.08
CA ILE A 100 16.88 7.82 0.23
C ILE A 100 15.76 6.86 0.58
N TYR A 101 14.61 7.42 0.94
CA TYR A 101 13.47 6.64 1.38
C TYR A 101 12.19 6.99 0.62
N TYR A 102 11.29 6.01 0.53
CA TYR A 102 10.04 6.12 -0.21
C TYR A 102 8.87 5.53 0.59
N ASN A 103 7.68 6.06 0.33
CA ASN A 103 6.43 5.43 0.71
C ASN A 103 5.99 4.53 -0.44
N THR A 104 5.93 3.22 -0.20
CA THR A 104 5.96 2.23 -1.28
C THR A 104 4.97 1.12 -1.04
N ALA A 105 4.23 0.69 -2.06
CA ALA A 105 3.41 -0.51 -1.99
C ALA A 105 4.03 -1.63 -2.82
N ALA A 106 4.38 -2.75 -2.18
CA ALA A 106 4.73 -3.98 -2.86
C ALA A 106 3.47 -4.72 -3.30
N VAL A 107 3.53 -5.36 -4.48
CA VAL A 107 2.47 -6.25 -4.98
C VAL A 107 3.03 -7.66 -5.07
N ILE A 108 2.37 -8.58 -4.38
CA ILE A 108 2.75 -9.98 -4.25
C ILE A 108 1.58 -10.82 -4.77
N ASP A 109 1.86 -11.74 -5.70
CA ASP A 109 0.84 -12.61 -6.28
C ASP A 109 0.46 -13.75 -5.34
N ALA A 110 -0.66 -14.42 -5.65
CA ALA A 110 -1.24 -15.49 -4.83
C ALA A 110 -0.34 -16.73 -4.63
N ASP A 111 0.71 -16.89 -5.44
CA ASP A 111 1.72 -17.95 -5.29
C ASP A 111 2.92 -17.53 -4.41
N GLY A 112 2.90 -16.30 -3.89
CA GLY A 112 3.98 -15.68 -3.12
C GLY A 112 5.03 -14.95 -3.97
N LYS A 113 4.88 -14.91 -5.30
CA LYS A 113 5.82 -14.21 -6.17
C LYS A 113 5.69 -12.69 -6.00
N TYR A 114 6.82 -12.02 -5.73
CA TYR A 114 6.90 -10.57 -5.82
C TYR A 114 6.80 -10.12 -7.28
N LEU A 115 5.81 -9.27 -7.59
CA LEU A 115 5.55 -8.77 -8.94
C LEU A 115 6.18 -7.40 -9.19
N GLY A 116 6.41 -6.62 -8.13
CA GLY A 116 6.98 -5.30 -8.21
C GLY A 116 6.44 -4.37 -7.12
N LYS A 117 6.70 -3.08 -7.28
CA LYS A 117 6.30 -2.04 -6.32
C LYS A 117 5.88 -0.76 -7.02
N TYR A 118 5.09 0.04 -6.32
CA TYR A 118 4.77 1.42 -6.66
C TYR A 118 5.26 2.34 -5.55
N ARG A 119 6.03 3.37 -5.90
CA ARG A 119 6.46 4.44 -4.98
C ARG A 119 5.49 5.63 -5.11
N LYS A 120 4.94 6.09 -3.99
CA LYS A 120 3.97 7.21 -3.91
C LYS A 120 4.48 8.41 -4.69
N THR A 121 3.69 8.89 -5.65
CA THR A 121 4.11 9.97 -6.55
C THR A 121 3.96 11.32 -5.87
N HIS A 122 2.80 11.58 -5.27
CA HIS A 122 2.49 12.87 -4.67
C HIS A 122 2.71 12.82 -3.16
N ILE A 123 3.75 13.54 -2.70
CA ILE A 123 4.13 13.58 -1.29
C ILE A 123 3.54 14.84 -0.62
N PRO A 124 2.59 14.70 0.33
CA PRO A 124 2.03 15.85 1.03
C PRO A 124 3.07 16.51 1.94
N HIS A 125 2.88 17.81 2.16
CA HIS A 125 3.64 18.56 3.15
C HIS A 125 2.76 19.65 3.76
N VAL A 126 1.88 19.23 4.65
CA VAL A 126 0.93 20.11 5.35
C VAL A 126 0.91 19.74 6.84
N LYS A 127 0.31 20.59 7.68
CA LYS A 127 0.25 20.35 9.14
C LYS A 127 -0.36 18.98 9.44
N GLY A 128 0.41 18.13 10.13
CA GLY A 128 0.02 16.74 10.46
C GLY A 128 0.38 15.70 9.40
N PHE A 129 0.91 16.12 8.25
CA PHE A 129 1.32 15.29 7.11
C PHE A 129 2.65 15.81 6.56
N TRP A 130 3.72 15.69 7.34
CA TRP A 130 5.07 16.15 7.00
C TRP A 130 5.86 15.14 6.14
N GLU A 131 5.20 14.50 5.19
CA GLU A 131 5.76 13.34 4.49
C GLU A 131 7.05 13.65 3.70
N LYS A 132 7.23 14.86 3.17
CA LYS A 132 8.48 15.25 2.48
C LYS A 132 9.74 15.23 3.37
N PHE A 133 9.59 15.21 4.69
CA PHE A 133 10.72 14.97 5.60
C PHE A 133 11.23 13.53 5.50
N TYR A 134 10.35 12.57 5.25
CA TYR A 134 10.64 11.14 5.23
C TYR A 134 10.83 10.58 3.82
N PHE A 135 10.03 11.02 2.85
CA PHE A 135 9.94 10.37 1.54
C PHE A 135 10.35 11.30 0.40
N ARG A 136 11.00 10.72 -0.61
CA ARG A 136 11.14 11.34 -1.94
C ARG A 136 9.92 11.02 -2.80
N PRO A 137 9.58 11.89 -3.78
CA PRO A 137 8.59 11.55 -4.81
C PRO A 137 8.98 10.28 -5.55
N GLY A 138 7.99 9.43 -5.81
CA GLY A 138 8.17 8.19 -6.56
C GLY A 138 8.71 8.41 -7.97
N ASN A 139 9.41 7.40 -8.48
CA ASN A 139 10.16 7.46 -9.74
C ASN A 139 9.86 6.26 -10.66
N MET A 140 8.68 5.66 -10.55
CA MET A 140 8.30 4.41 -11.25
C MET A 140 7.14 4.59 -12.24
N GLY A 141 6.59 5.80 -12.37
CA GLY A 141 5.35 6.02 -13.12
C GLY A 141 4.17 5.29 -12.47
N TYR A 142 3.26 4.76 -13.29
CA TYR A 142 2.02 4.10 -12.85
C TYR A 142 1.98 2.65 -13.36
N PRO A 143 2.73 1.72 -12.75
CA PRO A 143 2.79 0.34 -13.17
C PRO A 143 1.46 -0.39 -12.91
N VAL A 144 1.15 -1.34 -13.78
CA VAL A 144 0.04 -2.28 -13.63
C VAL A 144 0.62 -3.69 -13.53
N PHE A 145 0.16 -4.45 -12.53
CA PHE A 145 0.65 -5.77 -12.21
C PHE A 145 -0.35 -6.82 -12.68
N GLU A 146 0.09 -7.78 -13.49
CA GLU A 146 -0.69 -8.97 -13.84
C GLU A 146 -0.70 -9.93 -12.65
N THR A 147 -1.86 -10.17 -12.06
CA THR A 147 -2.02 -11.01 -10.86
C THR A 147 -3.04 -12.13 -11.10
N ALA A 148 -3.12 -13.08 -10.17
CA ALA A 148 -4.15 -14.13 -10.17
C ALA A 148 -5.60 -13.58 -10.18
N VAL A 149 -5.81 -12.34 -9.71
CA VAL A 149 -7.13 -11.68 -9.71
C VAL A 149 -7.32 -10.69 -10.85
N GLY A 150 -6.32 -10.51 -11.72
CA GLY A 150 -6.34 -9.55 -12.84
C GLY A 150 -5.31 -8.45 -12.72
N LYS A 151 -5.47 -7.44 -13.58
CA LYS A 151 -4.57 -6.30 -13.68
C LYS A 151 -4.80 -5.34 -12.54
N VAL A 152 -3.85 -5.30 -11.61
CA VAL A 152 -3.91 -4.48 -10.40
C VAL A 152 -3.02 -3.25 -10.55
N GLY A 153 -3.58 -2.07 -10.31
CA GLY A 153 -2.84 -0.83 -10.08
C GLY A 153 -2.81 -0.47 -8.59
N VAL A 154 -1.84 0.36 -8.18
CA VAL A 154 -1.77 0.90 -6.81
C VAL A 154 -1.59 2.41 -6.85
N TYR A 155 -2.27 3.12 -5.95
CA TYR A 155 -2.23 4.57 -5.83
C TYR A 155 -2.23 4.95 -4.35
N ILE A 156 -1.28 5.71 -3.82
CA ILE A 156 -1.10 5.78 -2.36
C ILE A 156 -1.62 7.10 -1.79
N CYS A 157 -2.66 7.03 -0.96
CA CYS A 157 -3.13 8.11 -0.10
C CYS A 157 -3.31 9.44 -0.81
N TYR A 158 -2.39 10.38 -0.63
CA TYR A 158 -2.42 11.73 -1.19
C TYR A 158 -2.47 11.77 -2.72
N ASP A 159 -2.00 10.70 -3.36
CA ASP A 159 -2.17 10.47 -4.78
C ASP A 159 -3.65 10.59 -5.22
N ARG A 160 -4.63 10.20 -4.38
CA ARG A 160 -6.06 10.29 -4.69
C ARG A 160 -6.55 11.69 -5.05
N HIS A 161 -5.82 12.75 -4.70
CA HIS A 161 -6.18 14.12 -5.04
C HIS A 161 -5.87 14.48 -6.51
N PHE A 162 -5.14 13.62 -7.22
CA PHE A 162 -4.66 13.84 -8.58
C PHE A 162 -5.32 12.82 -9.52
N PRO A 163 -6.26 13.21 -10.39
CA PRO A 163 -6.95 12.28 -11.28
C PRO A 163 -6.04 11.67 -12.35
N GLU A 164 -4.90 12.30 -12.67
CA GLU A 164 -4.00 11.89 -13.75
C GLU A 164 -3.39 10.51 -13.52
N GLY A 165 -3.00 10.18 -12.29
CA GLY A 165 -2.44 8.88 -11.95
C GLY A 165 -3.47 7.76 -12.05
N ALA A 166 -4.69 7.98 -11.55
CA ALA A 166 -5.80 7.03 -11.70
C ALA A 166 -6.15 6.82 -13.19
N ARG A 167 -6.20 7.91 -13.98
CA ARG A 167 -6.38 7.83 -15.43
C ARG A 167 -5.27 7.05 -16.12
N ALA A 168 -4.01 7.28 -15.74
CA ALA A 168 -2.86 6.58 -16.31
C ALA A 168 -2.93 5.06 -16.03
N LEU A 169 -3.29 4.66 -14.80
CA LEU A 169 -3.52 3.25 -14.47
C LEU A 169 -4.64 2.63 -15.31
N GLY A 170 -5.77 3.34 -15.47
CA GLY A 170 -6.87 2.89 -16.32
C GLY A 170 -6.48 2.75 -17.80
N LEU A 171 -5.74 3.71 -18.36
CA LEU A 171 -5.21 3.65 -19.73
C LEU A 171 -4.19 2.51 -19.92
N ASN A 172 -3.44 2.17 -18.86
CA ASN A 172 -2.53 1.02 -18.83
C ASN A 172 -3.26 -0.32 -18.61
N GLY A 173 -4.60 -0.32 -18.55
CA GLY A 173 -5.44 -1.50 -18.47
C GLY A 173 -5.64 -2.04 -17.06
N ALA A 174 -5.42 -1.26 -16.01
CA ALA A 174 -5.78 -1.66 -14.65
C ALA A 174 -7.29 -1.96 -14.57
N GLU A 175 -7.62 -3.15 -14.05
CA GLU A 175 -9.00 -3.59 -13.82
C GLU A 175 -9.44 -3.25 -12.38
N MET A 176 -8.48 -3.15 -11.46
CA MET A 176 -8.67 -2.76 -10.07
C MET A 176 -7.53 -1.82 -9.65
N VAL A 177 -7.85 -0.74 -8.94
CA VAL A 177 -6.86 0.17 -8.35
C VAL A 177 -7.03 0.18 -6.84
N PHE A 178 -5.97 -0.19 -6.11
CA PHE A 178 -5.96 -0.18 -4.65
C PHE A 178 -5.36 1.10 -4.11
N ILE A 179 -6.03 1.70 -3.11
CA ILE A 179 -5.66 3.01 -2.58
C ILE A 179 -5.43 2.96 -1.06
N PRO A 180 -4.27 2.41 -0.61
CA PRO A 180 -3.92 2.43 0.81
C PRO A 180 -3.77 3.86 1.29
N SER A 181 -4.38 4.20 2.43
CA SER A 181 -4.42 5.57 2.92
C SER A 181 -4.38 5.67 4.43
N ALA A 182 -3.70 6.68 4.94
CA ALA A 182 -3.86 7.21 6.30
C ALA A 182 -4.25 8.69 6.19
N THR A 183 -5.46 9.05 6.65
CA THR A 183 -5.98 10.43 6.52
C THR A 183 -6.75 10.85 7.77
N SER A 184 -6.91 12.17 7.97
CA SER A 184 -7.55 12.72 9.16
C SER A 184 -9.05 12.97 8.95
N ARG A 185 -9.80 13.01 10.05
CA ARG A 185 -11.20 13.45 10.06
C ARG A 185 -11.33 14.94 9.69
N GLY A 186 -12.55 15.37 9.32
CA GLY A 186 -12.84 16.76 8.93
C GLY A 186 -12.98 16.92 7.41
N LEU A 187 -12.39 17.97 6.82
CA LEU A 187 -12.54 18.27 5.39
C LEU A 187 -12.15 17.09 4.48
N SER A 188 -11.15 16.30 4.90
CA SER A 188 -10.71 15.12 4.17
C SER A 188 -11.76 13.99 4.12
N GLU A 189 -12.68 13.90 5.08
CA GLU A 189 -13.75 12.89 5.09
C GLU A 189 -14.77 13.10 3.96
N TYR A 190 -15.10 14.37 3.66
CA TYR A 190 -15.95 14.71 2.53
C TYR A 190 -15.28 14.30 1.21
N LEU A 191 -14.01 14.69 1.03
CA LEU A 191 -13.23 14.36 -0.17
C LEU A 191 -13.01 12.85 -0.34
N TRP A 192 -12.86 12.10 0.76
CA TRP A 192 -12.75 10.62 0.75
C TRP A 192 -13.90 9.93 0.03
N ARG A 193 -15.12 10.44 0.17
CA ARG A 193 -16.31 9.87 -0.48
C ARG A 193 -16.44 10.26 -1.94
N ILE A 194 -15.74 11.30 -2.38
CA ILE A 194 -15.82 11.83 -3.74
C ILE A 194 -14.70 11.25 -4.59
N GLU A 195 -13.45 11.52 -4.21
CA GLU A 195 -12.28 11.28 -5.06
C GLU A 195 -12.17 9.81 -5.49
N GLN A 196 -12.30 8.89 -4.53
CA GLN A 196 -12.21 7.46 -4.78
C GLN A 196 -13.29 6.97 -5.74
N VAL A 197 -14.52 7.48 -5.59
CA VAL A 197 -15.65 7.11 -6.45
C VAL A 197 -15.48 7.75 -7.82
N SER A 198 -15.04 9.01 -7.89
CA SER A 198 -14.78 9.73 -9.14
C SER A 198 -13.68 9.09 -9.97
N HIS A 199 -12.67 8.46 -9.35
CA HIS A 199 -11.66 7.70 -10.09
C HIS A 199 -12.18 6.42 -10.71
N ALA A 200 -13.24 5.84 -10.14
CA ALA A 200 -13.80 4.55 -10.57
C ALA A 200 -14.85 4.70 -11.70
N VAL A 201 -15.39 5.90 -11.92
CA VAL A 201 -16.42 6.22 -12.93
C VAL A 201 -15.78 6.78 -14.20
#